data_AF-A0A7Y6F3F0-F1
#
_entry.id   AF-A0A7Y6F3F0-F1
#
_cell.length_a   1.000
_cell.length_b   1.000
_cell.length_c   1.000
_cell.angle_alpha   90.00
_cell.angle_beta   90.00
_cell.angle_gamma   90.00
#
_symmetry.space_group_name_H-M   'P 1'
#
loop_
_entity.id
_entity.type
_entity.pdbx_description
1 polymer ?
#
loop_
_entity_poly.entity_id
_entity_poly.type
_entity_poly.pdbx_seq_one_letter_code
_entity_poly.pdbx_strand_id
1 'polypeptide(L)'
;MRTIRVETSAATILLTEAPEPKVRDRQSGEIAKDAVSGEALMTIGVVYIEEGESSLIKVTVPESGVSEGLALGAPVSLPGLIARPWESVFNGQQRHGIAFRAAAVTPATFPAAVGASA
;
A
#
# COMPACT_ATOMS: atom_id res chain seq x y z
N MET A 1 -14.01 -8.44 -10.97
CA MET A 1 -13.09 -9.05 -9.97
C MET A 1 -13.49 -8.58 -8.58
N ARG A 2 -13.37 -9.43 -7.56
CA ARG A 2 -13.75 -9.10 -6.17
C ARG A 2 -12.63 -8.39 -5.42
N THR A 3 -12.98 -7.51 -4.50
CA THR A 3 -12.04 -6.95 -3.52
C THR A 3 -11.88 -7.92 -2.36
N ILE A 4 -10.65 -8.07 -1.87
CA ILE A 4 -10.27 -8.99 -0.79
C ILE A 4 -9.68 -8.15 0.33
N ARG A 5 -10.14 -8.34 1.58
CA ARG A 5 -9.49 -7.73 2.73
C ARG A 5 -8.17 -8.44 3.00
N VAL A 6 -7.12 -7.68 3.26
CA VAL A 6 -5.83 -8.23 3.66
C VAL A 6 -5.77 -8.15 5.18
N GLU A 7 -5.57 -9.30 5.83
CA GLU A 7 -5.33 -9.34 7.27
C GLU A 7 -3.88 -8.95 7.54
N THR A 8 -3.63 -8.12 8.55
CA THR A 8 -2.29 -7.54 8.78
C THR A 8 -1.83 -7.64 10.23
N SER A 9 -2.63 -8.21 11.15
CA SER A 9 -2.31 -8.20 12.58
C SER A 9 -1.04 -8.97 12.93
N ALA A 10 -0.69 -10.03 12.19
CA ALA A 10 0.52 -10.81 12.39
C ALA A 10 1.70 -10.35 11.50
N ALA A 11 1.45 -9.43 10.56
CA ALA A 11 2.44 -9.00 9.60
C ALA A 11 3.34 -7.90 10.15
N THR A 12 4.64 -7.98 9.83
CA THR A 12 5.55 -6.85 9.94
C THR A 12 5.54 -6.10 8.60
N ILE A 13 5.12 -4.84 8.61
CA ILE A 13 5.04 -4.00 7.41
C ILE A 13 5.99 -2.83 7.58
N LEU A 14 6.99 -2.70 6.71
CA LEU A 14 7.98 -1.63 6.79
C LEU A 14 7.87 -0.71 5.57
N LEU A 15 7.98 0.60 5.79
CA LEU A 15 7.94 1.60 4.72
C LEU A 15 9.25 1.57 3.93
N THR A 16 9.19 1.38 2.61
CA THR A 16 10.37 1.33 1.73
C THR A 16 10.43 2.49 0.74
N GLU A 17 9.29 3.08 0.37
CA GLU A 17 9.20 4.30 -0.44
C GLU A 17 8.27 5.28 0.27
N ALA A 18 8.70 6.54 0.39
CA ALA A 18 7.92 7.59 1.03
C ALA A 18 6.63 7.89 0.24
N PRO A 19 5.62 8.51 0.87
CA PRO A 19 4.41 8.92 0.16
C PRO A 19 4.72 9.90 -0.97
N GLU A 20 4.34 9.53 -2.18
CA GLU A 20 4.48 10.37 -3.38
C GLU A 20 3.16 10.45 -4.14
N PRO A 21 2.86 11.59 -4.81
CA PRO A 21 1.67 11.71 -5.64
C PRO A 21 1.60 10.62 -6.71
N LYS A 22 0.46 9.93 -6.77
CA LYS A 22 0.23 8.87 -7.75
C LYS A 22 -0.03 9.48 -9.11
N VAL A 23 0.96 9.42 -10.00
CA VAL A 23 0.82 9.93 -11.37
C VAL A 23 -0.05 8.99 -12.21
N ARG A 24 -1.17 9.51 -12.73
CA ARG A 24 -2.07 8.82 -13.66
C ARG A 24 -1.52 8.82 -15.08
N ASP A 25 -1.06 9.98 -15.54
CA ASP A 25 -0.46 10.16 -16.85
C ASP A 25 0.91 10.81 -16.70
N ARG A 26 1.94 10.08 -17.11
CA ARG A 26 3.33 10.51 -17.00
C ARG A 26 3.72 11.59 -17.99
N GLN A 27 2.99 11.76 -19.10
CA GLN A 27 3.28 12.80 -20.10
C GLN A 27 2.80 14.17 -19.62
N SER A 28 1.59 14.22 -19.07
CA SER A 28 0.99 15.46 -18.55
C SER A 28 1.34 15.75 -17.08
N GLY A 29 1.82 14.77 -16.34
CA GLY A 29 2.03 14.88 -14.89
C GLY A 29 0.73 14.84 -14.09
N GLU A 30 -0.38 14.42 -14.70
CA GLU A 30 -1.67 14.40 -14.05
C GLU A 30 -1.69 13.45 -12.85
N ILE A 31 -2.11 13.97 -11.69
CA ILE A 31 -2.25 13.20 -10.46
C ILE A 31 -3.57 12.44 -10.46
N ALA A 32 -3.51 11.16 -10.11
CA ALA A 32 -4.67 10.32 -9.93
C ALA A 32 -5.51 10.83 -8.77
N LYS A 33 -6.82 10.94 -8.98
CA LYS A 33 -7.78 11.32 -7.96
C LYS A 33 -8.66 10.16 -7.58
N ASP A 34 -9.10 10.15 -6.33
CA ASP A 34 -10.09 9.22 -5.85
C ASP A 34 -11.45 9.51 -6.52
N ALA A 35 -12.10 8.46 -7.01
CA ALA A 35 -13.33 8.62 -7.79
C ALA A 35 -14.54 9.06 -6.95
N VAL A 36 -14.50 8.88 -5.62
CA VAL A 36 -15.61 9.20 -4.72
C VAL A 36 -15.39 10.55 -4.04
N SER A 37 -14.21 10.73 -3.45
CA SER A 37 -13.87 11.95 -2.69
C SER A 37 -13.26 13.06 -3.55
N GLY A 38 -12.71 12.74 -4.73
CA GLY A 38 -11.98 13.69 -5.57
C GLY A 38 -10.58 14.05 -5.08
N GLU A 39 -10.15 13.46 -3.96
CA GLU A 39 -8.86 13.71 -3.33
C GLU A 39 -7.69 13.16 -4.16
N ALA A 40 -6.51 13.79 -4.08
CA ALA A 40 -5.31 13.25 -4.68
C ALA A 40 -4.96 11.89 -4.05
N LEU A 41 -4.52 10.95 -4.88
CA LEU A 41 -4.04 9.66 -4.43
C LEU A 41 -2.51 9.71 -4.30
N MET A 42 -2.02 9.09 -3.25
CA MET A 42 -0.60 8.88 -2.98
C MET A 42 -0.24 7.42 -3.18
N THR A 43 1.02 7.15 -3.49
CA THR A 43 1.60 5.80 -3.44
C THR A 43 2.72 5.75 -2.44
N ILE A 44 2.78 4.63 -1.72
CA ILE A 44 3.91 4.22 -0.89
C ILE A 44 4.38 2.84 -1.35
N GLY A 45 5.64 2.54 -1.08
CA GLY A 45 6.20 1.19 -1.17
C GLY A 45 6.34 0.63 0.24
N VAL A 46 5.94 -0.62 0.43
CA VAL A 46 6.18 -1.34 1.69
C VAL A 46 6.72 -2.73 1.40
N VAL A 47 7.49 -3.26 2.34
CA VAL A 47 7.68 -4.71 2.44
C VAL A 47 6.65 -5.24 3.44
N TYR A 48 5.93 -6.27 3.02
CA TYR A 48 5.01 -7.04 3.84
C TYR A 48 5.71 -8.35 4.22
N ILE A 49 5.83 -8.65 5.50
CA ILE A 49 6.54 -9.81 6.02
C ILE A 49 5.60 -10.59 6.95
N GLU A 50 5.36 -11.86 6.63
CA GLU A 50 4.52 -12.76 7.41
C GLU A 50 4.96 -14.21 7.17
N GLU A 51 4.94 -15.04 8.22
CA GLU A 51 5.29 -16.48 8.14
C GLU A 51 6.64 -16.80 7.47
N GLY A 52 7.63 -15.90 7.58
CA GLY A 52 8.95 -16.08 6.99
C GLY A 52 9.04 -15.73 5.50
N GLU A 53 7.93 -15.32 4.89
CA GLU A 53 7.89 -14.80 3.53
C GLU A 53 7.86 -13.27 3.52
N SER A 54 8.38 -12.67 2.44
CA SER A 54 8.34 -11.23 2.25
C SER A 54 7.92 -10.85 0.84
N SER A 55 7.16 -9.77 0.71
CA SER A 55 6.68 -9.24 -0.56
C SER A 55 6.79 -7.72 -0.58
N LEU A 56 7.42 -7.16 -1.63
CA LEU A 56 7.37 -5.73 -1.89
C LEU A 56 6.06 -5.39 -2.61
N ILE A 57 5.25 -4.52 -2.00
CA ILE A 57 3.97 -4.10 -2.57
C ILE A 57 3.87 -2.57 -2.61
N LYS A 58 3.27 -2.07 -3.69
CA LYS A 58 2.93 -0.65 -3.84
C LYS A 58 1.49 -0.44 -3.40
N VAL A 59 1.29 0.41 -2.40
CA VAL A 59 -0.03 0.66 -1.80
C VAL A 59 -0.48 2.06 -2.17
N THR A 60 -1.73 2.19 -2.63
CA THR A 60 -2.36 3.48 -2.85
C THR A 60 -3.12 3.92 -1.59
N VAL A 61 -3.00 5.18 -1.21
CA VAL A 61 -3.75 5.80 -0.10
C VAL A 61 -4.28 7.17 -0.54
N PRO A 62 -5.41 7.66 0.01
CA PRO A 62 -5.78 9.07 -0.12
C PRO A 62 -4.73 9.97 0.54
N GLU A 63 -4.56 11.20 0.06
CA GLU A 63 -3.61 12.18 0.61
C GLU A 63 -3.84 12.44 2.10
N SER A 64 -5.08 12.63 2.53
CA SER A 64 -5.52 12.79 3.92
C SER A 64 -5.27 11.55 4.78
N GLY A 65 -5.06 10.39 4.15
CA GLY A 65 -4.69 9.15 4.83
C GLY A 65 -3.19 9.04 5.13
N VAL A 66 -2.36 10.00 4.71
CA VAL A 66 -0.93 10.00 5.00
C VAL A 66 -0.66 10.69 6.34
N SER A 67 -0.22 9.93 7.33
CA SER A 67 0.14 10.49 8.64
C SER A 67 1.53 11.14 8.65
N GLU A 68 1.73 12.05 9.59
CA GLU A 68 3.06 12.58 9.90
C GLU A 68 3.95 11.53 10.58
N GLY A 69 5.26 11.80 10.65
CA GLY A 69 6.22 10.95 11.38
C GLY A 69 6.57 9.63 10.69
N LEU A 70 6.23 9.47 9.41
CA LEU A 70 6.66 8.33 8.60
C LEU A 70 8.17 8.40 8.34
N ALA A 71 8.86 7.28 8.53
CA ALA A 71 10.28 7.15 8.27
C ALA A 71 10.54 5.89 7.44
N LEU A 72 11.48 5.98 6.48
CA LEU A 72 11.90 4.82 5.70
C LEU A 72 12.53 3.77 6.61
N GLY A 73 12.23 2.51 6.35
CA GLY A 73 12.63 1.36 7.16
C GLY A 73 11.84 1.20 8.46
N ALA A 74 11.00 2.17 8.84
CA ALA A 74 10.20 2.08 10.06
C ALA A 74 8.92 1.26 9.84
N PRO A 75 8.40 0.61 10.90
CA PRO A 75 7.14 -0.09 10.84
C PRO A 75 5.97 0.87 10.63
N VAL A 76 5.02 0.44 9.80
CA VAL A 76 3.80 1.18 9.48
C VAL A 76 2.57 0.28 9.56
N SER A 77 1.42 0.87 9.87
CA SER A 77 0.12 0.20 9.76
C SER A 77 -0.62 0.71 8.54
N LEU A 78 -1.41 -0.19 7.93
CA LEU A 78 -2.23 0.10 6.75
C LEU A 78 -3.71 -0.19 7.03
N PRO A 79 -4.41 0.67 7.80
CA PRO A 79 -5.82 0.47 8.10
C PRO A 79 -6.67 0.31 6.83
N GLY A 80 -7.55 -0.69 6.84
CA GLY A 80 -8.44 -0.97 5.71
C GLY A 80 -7.72 -1.44 4.44
N LEU A 81 -6.55 -2.08 4.57
CA LEU A 81 -5.84 -2.65 3.43
C LEU A 81 -6.71 -3.68 2.69
N ILE A 82 -6.84 -3.45 1.39
CA ILE A 82 -7.55 -4.31 0.45
C ILE A 82 -6.67 -4.61 -0.75
N ALA A 83 -6.85 -5.82 -1.28
CA ALA A 83 -6.27 -6.29 -2.53
C ALA A 83 -7.39 -6.44 -3.56
N ARG A 84 -7.19 -5.89 -4.75
CA ARG A 84 -8.13 -6.03 -5.87
C ARG A 84 -7.38 -6.53 -7.11
N PRO A 85 -7.67 -7.75 -7.60
CA PRO A 85 -7.18 -8.18 -8.90
C PRO A 85 -7.68 -7.23 -9.99
N TRP A 86 -6.86 -7.01 -11.00
CA TRP A 86 -7.23 -6.26 -12.19
C TRP A 86 -6.61 -6.89 -13.42
N GLU A 87 -7.28 -6.66 -14.55
CA GLU A 87 -6.82 -6.96 -15.90
C GLU A 87 -7.10 -5.74 -16.77
N SER A 88 -6.19 -5.42 -17.68
CA SER A 88 -6.37 -4.35 -18.67
C SER A 88 -5.63 -4.72 -19.94
N VAL A 89 -6.14 -4.27 -21.08
CA VAL A 89 -5.39 -4.31 -22.34
C VAL A 89 -4.79 -2.94 -22.57
N PHE A 90 -3.48 -2.87 -22.80
CA PHE A 90 -2.76 -1.63 -23.11
C PHE A 90 -1.86 -1.86 -24.33
N ASN A 91 -2.07 -1.10 -25.40
CA ASN A 91 -1.41 -1.28 -26.69
C ASN A 91 -1.49 -2.73 -27.21
N GLY A 92 -2.66 -3.37 -27.07
CA GLY A 92 -2.89 -4.75 -27.51
C GLY A 92 -2.23 -5.82 -26.63
N GLN A 93 -1.52 -5.44 -25.56
CA GLN A 93 -0.94 -6.38 -24.59
C GLN A 93 -1.85 -6.49 -23.37
N GLN A 94 -2.19 -7.72 -22.97
CA GLN A 94 -2.91 -7.97 -21.72
C GLN A 94 -1.95 -7.76 -20.54
N ARG A 95 -2.37 -6.94 -19.59
CA ARG A 95 -1.73 -6.72 -18.30
C ARG A 95 -2.68 -7.16 -17.22
N HIS A 96 -2.14 -7.72 -16.16
CA HIS A 96 -2.88 -8.09 -14.97
C HIS A 96 -2.04 -7.83 -13.74
N GLY A 97 -2.68 -7.85 -12.58
CA GLY A 97 -1.98 -7.78 -11.31
C GLY A 97 -2.93 -7.59 -10.15
N ILE A 98 -2.35 -7.28 -9.00
CA ILE A 98 -3.09 -6.95 -7.78
C ILE A 98 -2.85 -5.47 -7.47
N ALA A 99 -3.94 -4.72 -7.32
CA ALA A 99 -3.88 -3.36 -6.81
C ALA A 99 -4.11 -3.39 -5.30
N PHE A 100 -3.16 -2.85 -4.54
CA PHE A 100 -3.29 -2.68 -3.10
C PHE A 100 -3.75 -1.24 -2.78
N ARG A 101 -4.74 -1.13 -1.90
CA ARG A 101 -5.22 0.16 -1.41
C ARG A 101 -5.50 0.07 0.08
N ALA A 102 -5.10 1.09 0.82
CA ALA A 102 -5.46 1.27 2.23
C ALA A 102 -6.24 2.58 2.42
N ALA A 103 -6.90 2.71 3.57
CA ALA A 103 -7.55 3.94 3.96
C ALA A 103 -6.54 4.98 4.45
N ALA A 104 -5.45 4.51 5.10
CA ALA A 104 -4.39 5.36 5.63
C ALA A 104 -3.06 4.59 5.70
N VAL A 105 -1.99 5.35 5.94
CA VAL A 105 -0.69 4.86 6.40
C VAL A 105 -0.30 5.64 7.65
N THR A 106 0.00 4.91 8.72
CA THR A 106 0.35 5.48 10.03
C THR A 106 1.65 4.86 10.53
N PRO A 107 2.47 5.59 11.32
CA PRO A 107 3.54 4.96 12.09
C PRO A 107 2.98 3.81 12.93
N ALA A 108 3.76 2.74 13.08
CA ALA A 108 3.43 1.63 13.94
C ALA A 108 4.60 1.32 14.87
N THR A 109 4.39 0.33 15.73
CA THR A 109 5.48 -0.36 16.42
C THR A 109 5.65 -1.73 15.80
N PHE A 110 6.82 -2.34 15.96
CA PHE A 110 6.98 -3.74 15.60
C PHE A 110 6.00 -4.59 16.41
N PRO A 111 5.36 -5.60 15.79
CA PRO A 111 4.57 -6.55 16.55
C PRO A 111 5.43 -7.15 17.66
N ALA A 112 4.89 -7.22 18.87
CA ALA A 112 5.62 -7.77 20.00
C ALA A 112 6.05 -9.21 19.65
N ALA A 113 7.35 -9.48 19.70
CA ALA A 113 7.84 -10.84 19.52
C ALA A 113 7.21 -11.71 20.61
N VAL A 114 6.33 -12.63 20.23
CA VAL A 114 5.83 -13.66 21.14
C VAL A 114 7.05 -14.55 21.40
N GLY A 115 7.63 -14.40 22.59
CA GLY A 115 8.95 -14.91 22.91
C GLY A 115 9.14 -16.37 22.51
N ALA A 116 10.16 -16.64 21.70
CA ALA A 116 10.73 -17.97 21.60
C ALA A 116 11.24 -18.34 23.00
N SER A 117 10.45 -19.12 23.74
CA SER A 117 10.93 -19.77 24.95
C SER A 117 11.99 -20.76 24.51
N ALA A 118 13.23 -20.53 24.97
CA ALA A 118 14.36 -21.42 24.80
C ALA A 118 14.19 -22.71 25.62
#